data_AF-A0A7W1RES0-F1
#
_entry.id   AF-A0A7W1RES0-F1
#
_cell.length_a   1.000
_cell.length_b   1.000
_cell.length_c   1.000
_cell.angle_alpha   90.00
_cell.angle_beta   90.00
_cell.angle_gamma   90.00
#
_symmetry.space_group_name_H-M   'P 1'
#
loop_
_entity.id
_entity.type
_entity.pdbx_description
1 polymer ?
#
loop_
_entity_poly.entity_id
_entity_poly.type
_entity_poly.pdbx_seq_one_letter_code
_entity_poly.pdbx_strand_id
1 'polypeptide(L)'
;MLKQILIAGSVVAFVSGAACFVWKAQNLPKHDWRMFYETYWAKFMVASNPAGNHPRLTQMYTPPFKGRSYKRSCLSVLNDPMLKKTTQRMELILEHIAYLSLKFATLMFLGVMGLWFFMGRSHKKPQHQRGNTLVPWQSLRAVVRETDQDSDLKLAGLPLLKDKETSHILITGTTGSGKTNAFHHLLPQIRKRQNRAIVVDVTGDYVSRYYDPMTDIILNPLDTRSLSWNPWADCELDAHYDVLAESFIQTKEGSKDPFWDNAARAIFKTALRKFAFKGQRNIEAVTTFLMSSSDKDFEDFFKGTEAATYAVKNNEKTTSSIRSVLSSQIEGLRQLNFSDTTFSIRDWVKNGDSPTGSDSSGATSQENRSSLPPRGWLFITARADQRQTLKPLISAWVDMAINALMVLPENYDRRLWFVIDELAALQRLPRLQMGLAEARKYG
;
A
#
# COMPACT_ATOMS: atom_id res chain seq x y z
N MET A 1 6.22 35.15 16.59
CA MET A 1 7.40 35.15 15.69
C MET A 1 7.59 36.46 14.92
N LEU A 2 6.60 36.98 14.19
CA LEU A 2 6.75 38.21 13.38
C LEU A 2 7.28 39.43 14.17
N LYS A 3 6.78 39.64 15.39
CA LYS A 3 7.24 40.71 16.29
C LYS A 3 8.73 40.60 16.63
N GLN A 4 9.25 39.40 16.86
CA GLN A 4 10.67 39.18 17.18
C GLN A 4 11.55 39.41 15.94
N ILE A 5 11.08 39.03 14.76
CA ILE A 5 11.78 39.24 13.49
C ILE A 5 11.87 40.73 13.18
N LEU A 6 10.78 41.47 13.35
CA LEU A 6 10.76 42.93 13.19
C LEU A 6 11.72 43.61 14.18
N ILE A 7 11.71 43.18 15.45
CA ILE A 7 12.65 43.71 16.46
C ILE A 7 14.09 43.42 16.06
N ALA A 8 14.42 42.18 15.69
CA ALA A 8 15.77 41.80 15.29
C ALA A 8 16.25 42.57 14.04
N GLY A 9 15.38 42.68 13.02
CA GLY A 9 15.65 43.49 11.83
C GLY A 9 15.91 44.95 12.17
N SER A 10 15.07 45.56 13.01
CA SER A 10 15.23 46.96 13.44
C SER A 10 16.51 47.18 14.25
N VAL A 11 16.90 46.24 15.11
CA VAL A 11 18.15 46.31 15.87
C VAL A 11 19.36 46.24 14.93
N VAL A 12 19.37 45.29 13.98
CA VAL A 12 20.46 45.17 13.00
C VAL A 12 20.57 46.44 12.14
N ALA A 13 19.44 46.98 11.68
CA ALA A 13 19.37 48.22 10.91
C ALA A 13 19.93 49.41 11.69
N PHE A 14 19.52 49.56 12.96
CA PHE A 14 19.99 50.63 13.83
C PHE A 14 21.49 50.54 14.10
N VAL A 15 22.00 49.38 14.49
CA VAL A 15 23.43 49.18 14.80
C VAL A 15 24.28 49.40 13.56
N SER A 16 23.89 48.83 12.42
CA SER A 16 24.64 48.98 11.16
C SER A 16 24.61 50.41 10.62
N GLY A 17 23.46 51.09 10.68
CA GLY A 17 23.34 52.51 10.32
C GLY A 17 24.15 53.43 11.22
N ALA A 18 24.07 53.22 12.54
CA ALA A 18 24.83 53.99 13.53
C ALA A 18 26.34 53.78 13.36
N ALA A 19 26.79 52.54 13.17
CA ALA A 19 28.20 52.24 12.92
C ALA A 19 28.72 52.91 11.63
N CYS A 20 27.94 52.88 10.55
CA CYS A 20 28.28 53.56 9.30
C CYS A 20 28.38 55.08 9.48
N PHE A 21 27.44 55.67 10.24
CA PHE A 21 27.45 57.09 10.55
C PHE A 21 28.70 57.50 11.35
N VAL A 22 28.98 56.78 12.44
CA VAL A 22 30.13 57.04 13.31
C VAL A 22 31.43 56.90 12.54
N TRP A 23 31.58 55.82 11.76
CA TRP A 23 32.79 55.57 10.97
C TRP A 23 33.06 56.69 9.96
N LYS A 24 32.02 57.15 9.23
CA LYS A 24 32.17 58.26 8.28
C LYS A 24 32.39 59.61 8.96
N ALA A 25 31.71 59.86 10.08
CA ALA A 25 31.84 61.10 10.86
C ALA A 25 33.24 61.25 11.49
N GLN A 26 33.84 60.15 11.96
CA GLN A 26 35.20 60.14 12.52
C GLN A 26 36.30 60.43 11.48
N ASN A 27 36.05 60.11 10.20
CA ASN A 27 36.99 60.36 9.11
C ASN A 27 37.02 61.84 8.65
N LEU A 28 36.19 62.72 9.23
CA LEU A 28 36.22 64.15 8.93
C LEU A 28 37.44 64.84 9.59
N PRO A 29 37.98 65.90 8.98
CA PRO A 29 39.15 66.59 9.51
C PRO A 29 38.94 67.13 10.93
N LYS A 30 39.91 66.90 11.82
CA LYS A 30 39.83 67.32 13.24
C LYS A 30 39.65 68.84 13.42
N HIS A 31 40.20 69.64 12.52
CA HIS A 31 40.04 71.10 12.55
C HIS A 31 38.61 71.53 12.21
N ASP A 32 37.94 70.84 11.28
CA ASP A 32 36.55 71.11 10.93
C ASP A 32 35.62 70.78 12.09
N TRP A 33 35.84 69.65 12.77
CA TRP A 33 35.10 69.29 13.99
C TRP A 33 35.25 70.33 15.10
N ARG A 34 36.46 70.86 15.28
CA ARG A 34 36.73 71.90 16.27
C ARG A 34 36.03 73.20 15.93
N MET A 35 36.12 73.67 14.68
CA MET A 35 35.43 74.88 14.23
C MET A 35 33.90 74.74 14.31
N PHE A 36 33.38 73.56 13.98
CA PHE A 36 31.97 73.22 14.12
C PHE A 36 31.52 73.28 15.59
N TYR A 37 32.29 72.66 16.50
CA TYR A 37 32.05 72.71 17.95
C TYR A 37 32.08 74.13 18.48
N GLU A 38 33.12 74.91 18.16
CA GLU A 38 33.28 76.29 18.62
C GLU A 38 32.12 77.19 18.13
N THR A 39 31.60 76.94 16.92
CA THR A 39 30.46 77.69 16.38
C THR A 39 29.15 77.30 17.07
N TYR A 40 28.90 76.01 17.28
CA TYR A 40 27.70 75.53 17.98
C TYR A 40 27.71 75.87 19.48
N TRP A 41 28.89 75.87 20.11
CA TRP A 41 29.06 76.34 21.47
C TRP A 41 28.74 77.83 21.59
N ALA A 42 29.19 78.65 20.62
CA ALA A 42 28.81 80.06 20.55
C ALA A 42 27.29 80.23 20.34
N LYS A 43 26.66 79.44 19.45
CA LYS A 43 25.20 79.43 19.24
C LYS A 43 24.47 79.09 20.56
N PHE A 44 24.92 78.04 21.26
CA PHE A 44 24.36 77.59 22.53
C PHE A 44 24.50 78.64 23.63
N MET A 45 25.67 79.25 23.79
CA MET A 45 25.93 80.31 24.79
C MET A 45 25.05 81.54 24.55
N VAL A 46 24.84 81.92 23.29
CA VAL A 46 23.95 83.04 22.93
C VAL A 46 22.47 82.68 23.15
N ALA A 47 22.05 81.45 22.82
CA ALA A 47 20.68 80.99 23.01
C ALA A 47 20.29 80.80 24.48
N SER A 48 21.25 80.45 25.34
CA SER A 48 21.03 80.19 26.77
C SER A 48 21.11 81.44 27.66
N ASN A 49 21.45 82.61 27.11
CA ASN A 49 21.62 83.85 27.87
C ASN A 49 20.75 84.99 27.32
N PRO A 50 20.20 85.86 28.19
CA PRO A 50 19.39 87.00 27.76
C PRO A 50 20.20 88.01 26.92
N ALA A 51 19.53 88.68 25.98
CA ALA A 51 20.14 89.53 24.95
C ALA A 51 21.08 90.63 25.50
N GLY A 52 20.77 91.18 26.69
CA GLY A 52 21.62 92.19 27.34
C GLY A 52 23.02 91.71 27.72
N ASN A 53 23.22 90.39 27.87
CA ASN A 53 24.51 89.80 28.25
C ASN A 53 25.34 89.33 27.04
N HIS A 54 24.77 89.29 25.83
CA HIS A 54 25.44 88.81 24.62
C HIS A 54 26.81 89.47 24.34
N PRO A 55 27.00 90.79 24.54
CA PRO A 55 28.31 91.43 24.29
C PRO A 55 29.41 90.99 25.27
N ARG A 56 29.04 90.48 26.45
CA ARG A 56 29.98 90.04 27.51
C ARG A 56 30.35 88.56 27.40
N LEU A 57 29.67 87.79 26.54
CA LEU A 57 29.93 86.37 26.35
C LEU A 57 31.22 86.17 25.54
N THR A 58 32.18 85.47 26.15
CA THR A 58 33.43 85.09 25.50
C THR A 58 33.65 83.58 25.63
N GLN A 59 34.31 83.00 24.63
CA GLN A 59 34.74 81.61 24.64
C GLN A 59 36.22 81.50 24.29
N MET A 60 36.86 80.41 24.71
CA MET A 60 38.20 80.07 24.24
C MET A 60 38.10 79.61 22.78
N TYR A 61 38.82 80.29 21.89
CA TYR A 61 38.86 80.00 20.46
C TYR A 61 40.29 79.60 20.06
N THR A 62 40.42 78.53 19.28
CA THR A 62 41.72 78.04 18.81
C THR A 62 41.81 78.14 17.28
N PRO A 63 42.78 78.88 16.72
CA PRO A 63 42.92 79.03 15.27
C PRO A 63 43.08 77.68 14.54
N PRO A 64 42.49 77.50 13.35
CA PRO A 64 42.41 76.21 12.67
C PRO A 64 43.73 75.70 12.09
N PHE A 65 44.68 76.58 11.76
CA PHE A 65 45.91 76.19 11.05
C PHE A 65 47.21 76.38 11.85
N LYS A 66 47.30 77.38 12.75
CA LYS A 66 48.36 77.56 13.76
C LYS A 66 48.04 78.77 14.66
N GLY A 67 48.19 78.62 15.98
CA GLY A 67 48.03 79.71 16.95
C GLY A 67 47.74 79.19 18.38
N ARG A 68 48.02 80.01 19.41
CA ARG A 68 47.62 79.71 20.79
C ARG A 68 46.14 80.06 20.99
N SER A 69 45.44 79.30 21.82
CA SER A 69 44.04 79.57 22.16
C SER A 69 43.89 80.92 22.88
N TYR A 70 42.90 81.72 22.49
CA TYR A 70 42.64 83.04 23.09
C TYR A 70 41.14 83.27 23.32
N LYS A 71 40.78 84.19 24.22
CA LYS A 71 39.38 84.55 24.47
C LYS A 71 38.84 85.38 23.31
N ARG A 72 37.75 84.91 22.71
CA ARG A 72 37.05 85.56 21.60
C ARG A 72 35.57 85.72 21.93
N SER A 73 34.97 86.86 21.58
CA SER A 73 33.54 87.11 21.82
C SER A 73 32.69 86.11 21.03
N CYS A 74 31.68 85.50 21.66
CA CYS A 74 30.78 84.54 21.02
C CYS A 74 30.08 85.15 19.79
N LEU A 75 29.74 86.45 19.83
CA LEU A 75 29.14 87.16 18.70
C LEU A 75 30.13 87.30 17.52
N SER A 76 31.42 87.50 17.82
CA SER A 76 32.49 87.59 16.81
C SER A 76 32.86 86.24 16.19
N VAL A 77 32.61 85.13 16.90
CA VAL A 77 32.73 83.76 16.38
C VAL A 77 31.56 83.47 15.44
N LEU A 78 30.35 83.81 15.86
CA LEU A 78 29.14 83.62 15.04
C LEU A 78 29.15 84.45 13.77
N ASN A 79 29.77 85.63 13.77
CA ASN A 79 29.87 86.51 12.60
C ASN A 79 31.09 86.26 11.72
N ASP A 80 31.96 85.31 12.07
CA ASP A 80 33.15 84.98 11.28
C ASP A 80 32.76 84.29 9.96
N PRO A 81 33.10 84.85 8.79
CA PRO A 81 32.71 84.27 7.49
C PRO A 81 33.37 82.91 7.23
N MET A 82 34.57 82.66 7.75
CA MET A 82 35.26 81.37 7.62
C MET A 82 34.55 80.29 8.44
N LEU A 83 34.19 80.61 9.69
CA LEU A 83 33.46 79.66 10.56
C LEU A 83 32.04 79.40 10.05
N LYS A 84 31.33 80.41 9.55
CA LYS A 84 30.01 80.22 8.91
C LYS A 84 30.11 79.28 7.71
N LYS A 85 31.04 79.52 6.79
CA LYS A 85 31.21 78.70 5.58
C LYS A 85 31.62 77.26 5.91
N THR A 86 32.50 77.08 6.90
CA THR A 86 32.96 75.75 7.33
C THR A 86 31.86 74.99 8.08
N THR A 87 31.09 75.68 8.91
CA THR A 87 29.94 75.10 9.62
C THR A 87 28.85 74.66 8.64
N GLN A 88 28.48 75.51 7.67
CA GLN A 88 27.52 75.15 6.62
C GLN A 88 28.00 73.94 5.80
N ARG A 89 29.29 73.90 5.45
CA ARG A 89 29.88 72.75 4.76
C ARG A 89 29.80 71.47 5.60
N MET A 90 30.08 71.56 6.90
CA MET A 90 29.98 70.43 7.83
C MET A 90 28.53 69.98 8.01
N GLU A 91 27.57 70.90 8.11
CA GLU A 91 26.13 70.59 8.16
C GLU A 91 25.71 69.78 6.92
N LEU A 92 26.08 70.22 5.71
CA LEU A 92 25.78 69.50 4.46
C LEU A 92 26.46 68.12 4.38
N ILE A 93 27.71 68.01 4.83
CA ILE A 93 28.43 66.72 4.83
C ILE A 93 27.80 65.76 5.84
N LEU A 94 27.46 66.21 7.04
CA LEU A 94 26.81 65.39 8.05
C LEU A 94 25.41 64.96 7.63
N GLU A 95 24.64 65.83 6.97
CA GLU A 95 23.33 65.50 6.39
C GLU A 95 23.48 64.41 5.31
N HIS A 96 24.46 64.54 4.43
CA HIS A 96 24.74 63.53 3.41
C HIS A 96 25.17 62.19 4.03
N ILE A 97 26.02 62.21 5.06
CA ILE A 97 26.44 61.01 5.80
C ILE A 97 25.22 60.37 6.49
N ALA A 98 24.36 61.17 7.14
CA ALA A 98 23.14 60.68 7.78
C ALA A 98 22.21 59.98 6.77
N TYR A 99 22.00 60.59 5.61
CA TYR A 99 21.17 60.02 4.55
C TYR A 99 21.73 58.70 3.99
N LEU A 100 23.06 58.62 3.82
CA LEU A 100 23.71 57.40 3.35
C LEU A 100 23.65 56.29 4.41
N SER A 101 23.85 56.62 5.69
CA SER A 101 23.71 55.69 6.80
C SER A 101 22.29 55.16 6.94
N LEU A 102 21.28 56.02 6.70
CA LEU A 102 19.87 55.61 6.66
C LEU A 102 19.59 54.64 5.51
N LYS A 103 20.11 54.91 4.30
CA LYS A 103 20.02 53.97 3.16
C LYS A 103 20.67 52.62 3.46
N PHE A 104 21.81 52.63 4.15
CA PHE A 104 22.50 51.40 4.55
C PHE A 104 21.68 50.61 5.59
N ALA A 105 21.12 51.30 6.59
CA ALA A 105 20.24 50.70 7.59
C ALA A 105 19.00 50.07 6.96
N THR A 106 18.34 50.74 6.01
CA THR A 106 17.16 50.19 5.33
C THR A 106 17.52 48.99 4.45
N LEU A 107 18.66 48.99 3.78
CA LEU A 107 19.14 47.85 3.01
C LEU A 107 19.42 46.63 3.91
N MET A 108 20.07 46.84 5.06
CA MET A 108 20.31 45.78 6.05
C MET A 108 18.99 45.23 6.62
N PHE A 109 18.02 46.11 6.91
CA PHE A 109 16.68 45.70 7.35
C PHE A 109 16.00 44.80 6.30
N LEU A 110 15.98 45.23 5.04
CA LEU A 110 15.39 44.48 3.93
C LEU A 110 16.10 43.15 3.70
N GLY A 111 17.44 43.11 3.85
CA GLY A 111 18.22 41.88 3.77
C GLY A 111 17.83 40.85 4.83
N VAL A 112 17.68 41.28 6.09
CA VAL A 112 17.23 40.41 7.19
C VAL A 112 15.80 39.93 6.95
N MET A 113 14.89 40.81 6.51
CA MET A 113 13.51 40.43 6.17
C MET A 113 13.46 39.43 5.01
N GLY A 114 14.25 39.65 3.96
CA GLY A 114 14.36 38.76 2.81
C GLY A 114 14.83 37.37 3.20
N LEU A 115 15.92 37.27 3.97
CA LEU A 115 16.47 36.01 4.46
C LEU A 115 15.43 35.22 5.27
N TRP A 116 14.72 35.89 6.19
CA TRP A 116 13.64 35.26 6.96
C TRP A 116 12.46 34.81 6.12
N PHE A 117 12.09 35.58 5.10
CA PHE A 117 11.01 35.22 4.18
C PHE A 117 11.36 33.96 3.38
N PHE A 118 12.59 33.84 2.90
CA PHE A 118 13.08 32.65 2.19
C PHE A 118 13.16 31.43 3.11
N MET A 119 13.77 31.57 4.31
CA MET A 119 13.83 30.48 5.29
C MET A 119 12.42 30.03 5.73
N GLY A 120 11.51 30.98 5.97
CA GLY A 120 10.13 30.69 6.35
C GLY A 120 9.36 29.95 5.27
N ARG A 121 9.63 30.21 3.98
CA ARG A 121 9.04 29.42 2.88
C ARG A 121 9.59 28.00 2.82
N SER A 122 10.88 27.80 3.11
CA SER A 122 11.49 26.47 3.11
C SER A 122 10.95 25.56 4.21
N HIS A 123 10.64 26.12 5.39
CA HIS A 123 10.11 25.37 6.54
C HIS A 123 8.57 25.20 6.56
N LYS A 124 7.85 25.79 5.61
CA LYS A 124 6.37 25.71 5.53
C LYS A 124 5.83 24.41 4.93
N LYS A 125 6.68 23.48 4.50
CA LYS A 125 6.20 22.18 4.06
C LYS A 125 5.72 21.40 5.29
N PRO A 126 4.43 21.01 5.36
CA PRO A 126 3.93 20.23 6.48
C PRO A 126 4.76 18.96 6.60
N GLN A 127 5.46 18.81 7.73
CA GLN A 127 6.28 17.62 7.99
C GLN A 127 5.31 16.47 8.28
N HIS A 128 5.36 15.44 7.44
CA HIS A 128 4.60 14.22 7.67
C HIS A 128 5.06 13.60 9.00
N GLN A 129 4.16 13.53 9.99
CA GLN A 129 4.53 13.07 11.32
C GLN A 129 4.44 11.54 11.46
N ARG A 130 3.42 10.92 10.87
CA ARG A 130 3.15 9.47 10.96
C ARG A 130 2.07 9.04 9.98
N GLY A 131 2.01 7.73 9.72
CA GLY A 131 0.99 7.10 8.89
C GLY A 131 1.38 7.01 7.41
N ASN A 132 0.41 6.69 6.57
CA ASN A 132 0.64 6.43 5.16
C ASN A 132 0.96 7.73 4.41
N THR A 133 1.93 7.65 3.49
CA THR A 133 2.30 8.76 2.62
C THR A 133 1.90 8.44 1.19
N LEU A 134 1.16 9.33 0.54
CA LEU A 134 0.89 9.22 -0.88
C LEU A 134 2.08 9.80 -1.66
N VAL A 135 2.66 8.99 -2.54
CA VAL A 135 3.78 9.39 -3.40
C VAL A 135 3.49 9.04 -4.86
N PRO A 136 4.07 9.76 -5.84
CA PRO A 136 4.05 9.32 -7.23
C PRO A 136 4.66 7.93 -7.37
N TRP A 137 4.09 7.08 -8.24
CA TRP A 137 4.55 5.70 -8.38
C TRP A 137 6.00 5.59 -8.85
N GLN A 138 6.51 6.58 -9.61
CA GLN A 138 7.91 6.63 -10.02
C GLN A 138 8.85 6.83 -8.83
N SER A 139 8.46 7.66 -7.86
CA SER A 139 9.21 7.86 -6.62
C SER A 139 9.17 6.61 -5.77
N LEU A 140 8.02 5.95 -5.65
CA LEU A 140 7.93 4.65 -4.96
C LEU A 140 8.82 3.60 -5.61
N ARG A 141 8.82 3.52 -6.95
CA ARG A 141 9.70 2.62 -7.71
C ARG A 141 11.18 2.91 -7.47
N ALA A 142 11.56 4.19 -7.39
CA ALA A 142 12.94 4.56 -7.08
C ALA A 142 13.33 4.10 -5.67
N VAL A 143 12.49 4.35 -4.67
CA VAL A 143 12.71 3.90 -3.28
C VAL A 143 12.84 2.38 -3.20
N VAL A 144 11.91 1.62 -3.80
CA VAL A 144 11.93 0.15 -3.78
C VAL A 144 13.21 -0.42 -4.42
N ARG A 145 13.76 0.25 -5.44
CA ARG A 145 15.02 -0.12 -6.08
C ARG A 145 16.24 0.27 -5.27
N GLU A 146 16.24 1.48 -4.68
CA GLU A 146 17.30 1.95 -3.81
C GLU A 146 17.45 1.07 -2.56
N THR A 147 16.36 0.44 -2.10
CA THR A 147 16.36 -0.50 -0.98
C THR A 147 16.59 -1.97 -1.37
N ASP A 148 16.85 -2.28 -2.65
CA ASP A 148 17.01 -3.66 -3.17
C ASP A 148 15.81 -4.58 -2.86
N GLN A 149 14.60 -4.00 -2.88
CA GLN A 149 13.35 -4.70 -2.62
C GLN A 149 12.50 -4.88 -3.89
N ASP A 150 13.05 -4.65 -5.08
CA ASP A 150 12.29 -4.81 -6.32
C ASP A 150 12.16 -6.27 -6.72
N SER A 151 10.91 -6.72 -6.87
CA SER A 151 10.58 -7.97 -7.53
C SER A 151 10.63 -7.79 -9.06
N ASP A 152 10.93 -8.87 -9.78
CA ASP A 152 10.77 -8.90 -11.25
C ASP A 152 9.29 -8.88 -11.67
N LEU A 153 8.38 -9.26 -10.77
CA LEU A 153 6.93 -9.08 -10.93
C LEU A 153 6.53 -7.61 -10.81
N LYS A 154 5.72 -7.13 -11.76
CA LYS A 154 5.31 -5.72 -11.85
C LYS A 154 3.80 -5.58 -12.10
N LEU A 155 3.21 -4.52 -11.54
CA LEU A 155 1.87 -4.04 -11.89
C LEU A 155 1.97 -2.67 -12.55
N ALA A 156 1.54 -2.57 -13.82
CA ALA A 156 1.58 -1.34 -14.62
C ALA A 156 2.95 -0.59 -14.65
N GLY A 157 4.05 -1.30 -14.37
CA GLY A 157 5.43 -0.77 -14.34
C GLY A 157 6.02 -0.55 -12.94
N LEU A 158 5.22 -0.63 -11.88
CA LEU A 158 5.69 -0.64 -10.49
C LEU A 158 6.07 -2.08 -10.09
N PRO A 159 7.34 -2.35 -9.70
CA PRO A 159 7.70 -3.66 -9.15
C PRO A 159 6.93 -3.93 -7.85
N LEU A 160 6.49 -5.17 -7.68
CA LEU A 160 6.07 -5.68 -6.39
C LEU A 160 7.27 -5.72 -5.44
N LEU A 161 7.00 -5.86 -4.15
CA LEU A 161 8.05 -6.08 -3.16
C LEU A 161 8.57 -7.52 -3.29
N LYS A 162 9.89 -7.66 -3.27
CA LYS A 162 10.59 -8.95 -3.31
C LYS A 162 10.09 -9.88 -2.20
N ASP A 163 9.81 -11.14 -2.55
CA ASP A 163 9.30 -12.20 -1.68
C ASP A 163 7.99 -11.87 -0.93
N LYS A 164 7.22 -10.89 -1.44
CA LYS A 164 5.89 -10.54 -0.93
C LYS A 164 4.75 -11.10 -1.75
N GLU A 165 5.02 -11.79 -2.86
CA GLU A 165 3.97 -12.52 -3.58
C GLU A 165 3.24 -13.55 -2.71
N THR A 166 3.94 -14.18 -1.76
CA THR A 166 3.38 -15.15 -0.80
C THR A 166 2.62 -14.48 0.36
N SER A 167 2.53 -13.14 0.36
CA SER A 167 1.74 -12.36 1.33
C SER A 167 0.36 -11.98 0.77
N HIS A 168 0.01 -12.52 -0.40
CA HIS A 168 -1.23 -12.30 -1.14
C HIS A 168 -1.38 -10.88 -1.69
N ILE A 169 -2.21 -10.74 -2.72
CA ILE A 169 -2.53 -9.46 -3.34
C ILE A 169 -4.06 -9.35 -3.39
N LEU A 170 -4.59 -8.31 -2.76
CA LEU A 170 -6.02 -7.96 -2.86
C LEU A 170 -6.18 -6.78 -3.81
N ILE A 171 -6.86 -6.99 -4.92
CA ILE A 171 -7.18 -5.96 -5.90
C ILE A 171 -8.65 -5.56 -5.72
N THR A 172 -8.90 -4.33 -5.27
CA THR A 172 -10.25 -3.81 -5.05
C THR A 172 -10.58 -2.71 -6.05
N GLY A 173 -11.84 -2.67 -6.48
CA GLY A 173 -12.31 -1.65 -7.43
C GLY A 173 -13.68 -1.97 -7.99
N THR A 174 -14.42 -0.94 -8.40
CA THR A 174 -15.73 -1.09 -9.04
C THR A 174 -15.63 -1.79 -10.40
N THR A 175 -16.76 -2.20 -10.97
CA THR A 175 -16.81 -2.69 -12.35
C THR A 175 -16.25 -1.63 -13.30
N GLY A 176 -15.38 -2.03 -14.23
CA GLY A 176 -14.72 -1.11 -15.17
C GLY A 176 -13.48 -0.39 -14.64
N SER A 177 -13.09 -0.57 -13.37
CA SER A 177 -11.88 0.06 -12.79
C SER A 177 -10.54 -0.53 -13.27
N GLY A 178 -10.57 -1.61 -14.07
CA GLY A 178 -9.36 -2.24 -14.62
C GLY A 178 -8.80 -3.41 -13.80
N LYS A 179 -9.57 -4.03 -12.90
CA LYS A 179 -9.14 -5.23 -12.15
C LYS A 179 -8.61 -6.35 -13.06
N THR A 180 -9.37 -6.70 -14.08
CA THR A 180 -8.98 -7.70 -15.11
C THR A 180 -7.68 -7.32 -15.82
N ASN A 181 -7.47 -6.03 -16.12
CA ASN A 181 -6.21 -5.55 -16.69
C ASN A 181 -5.02 -5.75 -15.75
N ALA A 182 -5.20 -5.60 -14.44
CA ALA A 182 -4.13 -5.87 -13.47
C ALA A 182 -3.72 -7.36 -13.51
N PHE A 183 -4.66 -8.29 -13.63
CA PHE A 183 -4.35 -9.71 -13.85
C PHE A 183 -3.66 -9.95 -15.19
N HIS A 184 -4.06 -9.28 -16.27
CA HIS A 184 -3.37 -9.38 -17.56
C HIS A 184 -1.93 -8.88 -17.54
N HIS A 185 -1.58 -7.96 -16.64
CA HIS A 185 -0.18 -7.62 -16.41
C HIS A 185 0.56 -8.75 -15.68
N LEU A 186 -0.06 -9.37 -14.68
CA LEU A 186 0.61 -10.31 -13.79
C LEU A 186 0.75 -11.74 -14.38
N LEU A 187 -0.31 -12.29 -14.99
CA LEU A 187 -0.35 -13.66 -15.49
C LEU A 187 0.79 -14.00 -16.47
N PRO A 188 1.11 -13.18 -17.50
CA PRO A 188 2.25 -13.46 -18.38
C PRO A 188 3.58 -13.55 -17.65
N GLN A 189 3.75 -12.75 -16.59
CA GLN A 189 4.99 -12.75 -15.80
C GLN A 189 5.09 -14.01 -14.93
N ILE A 190 3.96 -14.45 -14.33
CA ILE A 190 3.86 -15.74 -13.61
C ILE A 190 4.22 -16.89 -14.57
N ARG A 191 3.68 -16.87 -15.79
CA ARG A 191 3.97 -17.89 -16.82
C ARG A 191 5.44 -17.88 -17.22
N LYS A 192 6.02 -16.69 -17.42
CA LYS A 192 7.44 -16.52 -17.76
C LYS A 192 8.36 -17.07 -16.67
N ARG A 193 8.00 -16.87 -15.40
CA ARG A 193 8.68 -17.48 -14.25
C ARG A 193 8.46 -19.00 -14.14
N GLN A 194 7.65 -19.60 -15.01
CA GLN A 194 7.31 -21.02 -14.96
C GLN A 194 6.66 -21.43 -13.64
N ASN A 195 6.01 -20.47 -12.97
CA ASN A 195 5.24 -20.75 -11.77
C ASN A 195 3.90 -21.40 -12.15
N ARG A 196 3.44 -22.29 -11.28
CA ARG A 196 2.13 -22.94 -11.43
C ARG A 196 1.04 -22.00 -10.96
N ALA A 197 -0.13 -22.11 -11.56
CA ALA A 197 -1.29 -21.32 -11.17
C ALA A 197 -2.57 -22.15 -11.25
N ILE A 198 -3.48 -21.89 -10.31
CA ILE A 198 -4.89 -22.24 -10.37
C ILE A 198 -5.63 -20.96 -10.71
N VAL A 199 -6.25 -20.91 -11.88
CA VAL A 199 -6.96 -19.75 -12.40
C VAL A 199 -8.45 -20.03 -12.37
N VAL A 200 -9.16 -19.33 -11.48
CA VAL A 200 -10.63 -19.40 -11.38
C VAL A 200 -11.21 -18.37 -12.34
N ASP A 201 -11.64 -18.85 -13.51
CA ASP A 201 -12.11 -18.04 -14.61
C ASP A 201 -13.61 -18.25 -14.87
N VAL A 202 -14.41 -17.43 -14.21
CA VAL A 202 -15.87 -17.44 -14.38
C VAL A 202 -16.33 -16.60 -15.58
N THR A 203 -15.43 -15.86 -16.26
CA THR A 203 -15.79 -15.00 -17.41
C THR A 203 -15.36 -15.60 -18.75
N GLY A 204 -14.38 -16.50 -18.74
CA GLY A 204 -13.76 -17.08 -19.93
C GLY A 204 -12.63 -16.21 -20.51
N ASP A 205 -12.29 -15.10 -19.87
CA ASP A 205 -11.31 -14.14 -20.40
C ASP A 205 -9.86 -14.63 -20.22
N TYR A 206 -9.57 -15.37 -19.15
CA TYR A 206 -8.23 -15.88 -18.88
C TYR A 206 -7.96 -17.16 -19.67
N VAL A 207 -8.92 -18.09 -19.69
CA VAL A 207 -8.79 -19.36 -20.43
C VAL A 207 -8.68 -19.10 -21.93
N SER A 208 -9.40 -18.12 -22.49
CA SER A 208 -9.31 -17.82 -23.92
C SER A 208 -7.96 -17.24 -24.35
N ARG A 209 -7.23 -16.60 -23.44
CA ARG A 209 -5.96 -15.91 -23.75
C ARG A 209 -4.71 -16.67 -23.32
N TYR A 210 -4.77 -17.41 -22.22
CA TYR A 210 -3.58 -17.96 -21.56
C TYR A 210 -3.55 -19.48 -21.47
N TYR A 211 -4.64 -20.18 -21.82
CA TYR A 211 -4.67 -21.63 -21.82
C TYR A 211 -3.80 -22.19 -22.94
N ASP A 212 -2.89 -23.09 -22.58
CA ASP A 212 -2.11 -23.90 -23.52
C ASP A 212 -2.59 -25.36 -23.46
N PRO A 213 -3.21 -25.90 -24.54
CA PRO A 213 -3.72 -27.27 -24.55
C PRO A 213 -2.63 -28.34 -24.40
N MET A 214 -1.37 -28.01 -24.66
CA MET A 214 -0.26 -28.95 -24.51
C MET A 214 0.17 -29.12 -23.05
N THR A 215 -0.07 -28.11 -22.21
CA THR A 215 0.42 -28.11 -20.83
C THR A 215 -0.62 -27.95 -19.75
N ASP A 216 -1.71 -27.25 -20.04
CA ASP A 216 -2.67 -26.81 -19.05
C ASP A 216 -3.90 -27.71 -19.00
N ILE A 217 -4.59 -27.63 -17.87
CA ILE A 217 -5.74 -28.46 -17.56
C ILE A 217 -6.96 -27.56 -17.41
N ILE A 218 -8.10 -28.01 -17.93
CA ILE A 218 -9.39 -27.39 -17.66
C ILE A 218 -10.19 -28.31 -16.73
N LEU A 219 -10.80 -27.71 -15.72
CA LEU A 219 -11.87 -28.32 -14.92
C LEU A 219 -13.15 -27.52 -15.09
N ASN A 220 -14.06 -28.09 -15.87
CA ASN A 220 -15.43 -27.67 -16.06
C ASN A 220 -16.22 -28.85 -16.66
N PRO A 221 -17.17 -29.45 -15.93
CA PRO A 221 -17.90 -30.63 -16.44
C PRO A 221 -18.67 -30.37 -17.75
N LEU A 222 -18.95 -29.11 -18.05
CA LEU A 222 -19.70 -28.68 -19.23
C LEU A 222 -18.78 -28.17 -20.37
N ASP A 223 -17.47 -28.33 -20.24
CA ASP A 223 -16.48 -28.04 -21.28
C ASP A 223 -15.90 -29.35 -21.82
N THR A 224 -15.93 -29.55 -23.14
CA THR A 224 -15.48 -30.78 -23.79
C THR A 224 -13.97 -31.02 -23.66
N ARG A 225 -13.18 -29.99 -23.34
CA ARG A 225 -11.73 -30.09 -23.11
C ARG A 225 -11.40 -30.47 -21.66
N SER A 226 -12.38 -30.47 -20.78
CA SER A 226 -12.16 -30.71 -19.35
C SER A 226 -11.67 -32.12 -19.10
N LEU A 227 -10.77 -32.27 -18.13
CA LEU A 227 -10.53 -33.57 -17.55
C LEU A 227 -11.72 -33.99 -16.68
N SER A 228 -11.96 -35.30 -16.60
CA SER A 228 -12.96 -35.87 -15.70
C SER A 228 -12.43 -35.86 -14.27
N TRP A 229 -13.26 -35.44 -13.32
CA TRP A 229 -12.95 -35.44 -11.91
C TRP A 229 -14.06 -36.18 -11.14
N ASN A 230 -13.68 -36.91 -10.10
CA ASN A 230 -14.63 -37.45 -9.14
C ASN A 230 -14.11 -37.24 -7.70
N PRO A 231 -15.00 -37.27 -6.68
CA PRO A 231 -14.61 -37.08 -5.29
C PRO A 231 -13.51 -38.02 -4.79
N TRP A 232 -13.52 -39.27 -5.27
CA TRP A 232 -12.60 -40.32 -4.81
C TRP A 232 -11.18 -40.16 -5.35
N ALA A 233 -10.98 -39.33 -6.39
CA ALA A 233 -9.65 -38.99 -6.90
C ALA A 233 -8.84 -38.15 -5.88
N ASP A 234 -9.53 -37.42 -5.00
CA ASP A 234 -8.90 -36.54 -4.01
C ASP A 234 -9.16 -36.98 -2.55
N CYS A 235 -10.13 -37.87 -2.32
CA CYS A 235 -10.53 -38.34 -0.99
C CYS A 235 -9.99 -39.73 -0.66
N GLU A 236 -8.71 -39.80 -0.27
CA GLU A 236 -8.06 -41.02 0.22
C GLU A 236 -8.28 -41.27 1.73
N LEU A 237 -8.31 -40.21 2.55
CA LEU A 237 -8.46 -40.28 4.00
C LEU A 237 -9.84 -39.81 4.43
N ASP A 238 -10.31 -40.28 5.59
CA ASP A 238 -11.60 -39.85 6.16
C ASP A 238 -11.71 -38.33 6.26
N ALA A 239 -10.64 -37.67 6.71
CA ALA A 239 -10.56 -36.21 6.82
C ALA A 239 -10.75 -35.48 5.48
N HIS A 240 -10.41 -36.11 4.34
CA HIS A 240 -10.63 -35.49 3.02
C HIS A 240 -12.13 -35.41 2.69
N TYR A 241 -12.91 -36.42 3.06
CA TYR A 241 -14.37 -36.39 2.90
C TYR A 241 -15.01 -35.33 3.82
N ASP A 242 -14.45 -35.10 5.01
CA ASP A 242 -14.90 -34.03 5.91
C ASP A 242 -14.68 -32.66 5.27
N VAL A 243 -13.48 -32.40 4.73
CA VAL A 243 -13.16 -31.16 4.01
C VAL A 243 -14.10 -30.99 2.82
N LEU A 244 -14.23 -32.01 1.98
CA LEU A 244 -15.08 -31.94 0.78
C LEU A 244 -16.54 -31.63 1.13
N ALA A 245 -17.10 -32.29 2.14
CA ALA A 245 -18.48 -32.05 2.57
C ALA A 245 -18.67 -30.64 3.13
N GLU A 246 -17.70 -30.13 3.88
CA GLU A 246 -17.72 -28.74 4.40
C GLU A 246 -17.67 -27.71 3.26
N SER A 247 -16.87 -27.96 2.22
CA SER A 247 -16.77 -27.05 1.06
C SER A 247 -18.04 -27.03 0.21
N PHE A 248 -18.69 -28.18 0.00
CA PHE A 248 -19.94 -28.28 -0.80
C PHE A 248 -21.17 -27.76 -0.06
N ILE A 249 -21.33 -28.17 1.20
CA ILE A 249 -22.54 -27.94 1.98
C ILE A 249 -22.25 -26.83 2.97
N GLN A 250 -22.78 -25.65 2.70
CA GLN A 250 -22.46 -24.45 3.46
C GLN A 250 -23.66 -23.95 4.24
N THR A 251 -23.37 -23.44 5.43
CA THR A 251 -24.39 -22.79 6.24
C THR A 251 -24.76 -21.47 5.59
N LYS A 252 -26.06 -21.29 5.31
CA LYS A 252 -26.58 -20.05 4.74
C LYS A 252 -26.26 -18.86 5.65
N GLU A 253 -25.79 -17.77 5.07
CA GLU A 253 -25.53 -16.53 5.81
C GLU A 253 -26.79 -16.08 6.56
N GLY A 254 -26.67 -15.84 7.87
CA GLY A 254 -27.78 -15.47 8.74
C GLY A 254 -28.58 -16.63 9.34
N SER A 255 -28.31 -17.89 8.96
CA SER A 255 -28.89 -19.04 9.67
C SER A 255 -28.26 -19.17 11.06
N LYS A 256 -29.10 -19.17 12.10
CA LYS A 256 -28.67 -19.36 13.51
C LYS A 256 -28.49 -20.83 13.87
N ASP A 257 -29.06 -21.74 13.10
CA ASP A 257 -29.04 -23.17 13.38
C ASP A 257 -28.27 -23.93 12.29
N PRO A 258 -27.04 -24.42 12.59
CA PRO A 258 -26.24 -25.20 11.66
C PRO A 258 -26.64 -26.67 11.60
N PHE A 259 -27.66 -27.11 12.36
CA PHE A 259 -28.07 -28.51 12.45
C PHE A 259 -28.31 -29.14 11.07
N TRP A 260 -29.09 -28.47 10.21
CA TRP A 260 -29.47 -29.01 8.91
C TRP A 260 -28.26 -29.21 7.98
N ASP A 261 -27.35 -28.24 7.95
CA ASP A 261 -26.14 -28.32 7.13
C ASP A 261 -25.17 -29.35 7.69
N ASN A 262 -25.02 -29.44 9.01
CA ASN A 262 -24.16 -30.43 9.65
C ASN A 262 -24.68 -31.87 9.44
N ALA A 263 -25.99 -32.06 9.53
CA ALA A 263 -26.63 -33.35 9.24
C ALA A 263 -26.46 -33.72 7.76
N ALA A 264 -26.66 -32.76 6.84
CA ALA A 264 -26.45 -32.97 5.41
C ALA A 264 -24.99 -33.32 5.09
N ARG A 265 -24.02 -32.64 5.72
CA ARG A 265 -22.58 -32.98 5.62
C ARG A 265 -22.29 -34.39 6.10
N ALA A 266 -22.87 -34.80 7.24
CA ALA A 266 -22.71 -36.15 7.78
C ALA A 266 -23.23 -37.20 6.80
N ILE A 267 -24.45 -37.04 6.30
CA ILE A 267 -25.03 -37.94 5.29
C ILE A 267 -24.15 -38.00 4.03
N PHE A 268 -23.73 -36.84 3.51
CA PHE A 268 -22.96 -36.77 2.27
C PHE A 268 -21.59 -37.45 2.38
N LYS A 269 -20.79 -37.13 3.41
CA LYS A 269 -19.47 -37.72 3.60
C LYS A 269 -19.56 -39.23 3.87
N THR A 270 -20.52 -39.67 4.67
CA THR A 270 -20.71 -41.08 4.99
C THR A 270 -21.15 -41.86 3.74
N ALA A 271 -21.99 -41.27 2.89
CA ALA A 271 -22.35 -41.86 1.61
C ALA A 271 -21.13 -42.03 0.71
N LEU A 272 -20.35 -40.98 0.48
CA LEU A 272 -19.14 -41.07 -0.34
C LEU A 272 -18.17 -42.14 0.16
N ARG A 273 -17.94 -42.21 1.48
CA ARG A 273 -17.10 -43.25 2.11
C ARG A 273 -17.66 -44.66 1.90
N LYS A 274 -18.96 -44.86 2.14
CA LYS A 274 -19.59 -46.18 2.02
C LYS A 274 -19.64 -46.68 0.57
N PHE A 275 -19.86 -45.79 -0.39
CA PHE A 275 -19.74 -46.11 -1.82
C PHE A 275 -18.29 -46.45 -2.20
N ALA A 276 -17.30 -45.73 -1.66
CA ALA A 276 -15.88 -46.06 -1.84
C ALA A 276 -15.54 -47.46 -1.31
N PHE A 277 -16.01 -47.78 -0.09
CA PHE A 277 -15.80 -49.09 0.55
C PHE A 277 -16.41 -50.25 -0.23
N LYS A 278 -17.56 -50.02 -0.87
CA LYS A 278 -18.22 -51.01 -1.76
C LYS A 278 -17.57 -51.12 -3.15
N GLY A 279 -16.52 -50.35 -3.44
CA GLY A 279 -15.91 -50.28 -4.77
C GLY A 279 -16.78 -49.57 -5.82
N GLN A 280 -17.85 -48.89 -5.41
CA GLN A 280 -18.80 -48.22 -6.29
C GLN A 280 -18.48 -46.72 -6.40
N ARG A 281 -17.42 -46.38 -7.14
CA ARG A 281 -16.96 -45.00 -7.34
C ARG A 281 -17.66 -44.30 -8.50
N ASN A 282 -18.99 -44.32 -8.49
CA ASN A 282 -19.83 -43.65 -9.49
C ASN A 282 -20.63 -42.51 -8.84
N ILE A 283 -20.35 -41.27 -9.24
CA ILE A 283 -20.99 -40.08 -8.68
C ILE A 283 -22.48 -39.98 -9.03
N GLU A 284 -22.88 -40.48 -10.20
CA GLU A 284 -24.28 -40.55 -10.62
C GLU A 284 -25.06 -41.51 -9.70
N ALA A 285 -24.47 -42.65 -9.36
CA ALA A 285 -25.10 -43.61 -8.44
C ALA A 285 -25.26 -43.01 -7.03
N VAL A 286 -24.26 -42.27 -6.54
CA VAL A 286 -24.34 -41.58 -5.24
C VAL A 286 -25.42 -40.50 -5.25
N THR A 287 -25.42 -39.63 -6.25
CA THR A 287 -26.37 -38.51 -6.31
C THR A 287 -27.80 -39.02 -6.51
N THR A 288 -28.02 -40.02 -7.37
CA THR A 288 -29.31 -40.68 -7.55
C THR A 288 -29.80 -41.31 -6.25
N PHE A 289 -28.93 -42.03 -5.54
CA PHE A 289 -29.26 -42.61 -4.25
C PHE A 289 -29.67 -41.52 -3.23
N LEU A 290 -28.82 -40.52 -3.01
CA LEU A 290 -29.07 -39.47 -2.00
C LEU A 290 -30.36 -38.69 -2.27
N MET A 291 -30.63 -38.37 -3.53
CA MET A 291 -31.75 -37.51 -3.93
C MET A 291 -33.06 -38.25 -4.19
N SER A 292 -33.01 -39.55 -4.51
CA SER A 292 -34.18 -40.26 -5.06
C SER A 292 -34.45 -41.63 -4.46
N SER A 293 -33.60 -42.15 -3.56
CA SER A 293 -33.89 -43.43 -2.90
C SER A 293 -35.14 -43.37 -2.01
N SER A 294 -35.81 -44.52 -1.84
CA SER A 294 -36.89 -44.65 -0.86
C SER A 294 -36.35 -44.41 0.56
N ASP A 295 -37.22 -44.00 1.50
CA ASP A 295 -36.82 -43.77 2.89
C ASP A 295 -36.31 -45.05 3.57
N LYS A 296 -36.87 -46.20 3.20
CA LYS A 296 -36.40 -47.50 3.68
C LYS A 296 -34.98 -47.78 3.22
N ASP A 297 -34.70 -47.64 1.92
CA ASP A 297 -33.35 -47.88 1.39
C ASP A 297 -32.34 -46.88 1.94
N PHE A 298 -32.79 -45.65 2.18
CA PHE A 298 -31.98 -44.59 2.79
C PHE A 298 -31.59 -44.97 4.23
N GLU A 299 -32.57 -45.34 5.06
CA GLU A 299 -32.33 -45.79 6.44
C GLU A 299 -31.43 -47.03 6.49
N ASP A 300 -31.74 -48.05 5.68
CA ASP A 300 -30.96 -49.29 5.60
C ASP A 300 -29.51 -49.03 5.15
N PHE A 301 -29.30 -48.08 4.25
CA PHE A 301 -27.96 -47.69 3.81
C PHE A 301 -27.17 -46.97 4.90
N PHE A 302 -27.76 -46.13 5.75
CA PHE A 302 -27.03 -45.43 6.81
C PHE A 302 -26.98 -46.21 8.13
N LYS A 303 -27.72 -47.31 8.25
CA LYS A 303 -27.71 -48.18 9.43
C LYS A 303 -26.28 -48.61 9.80
N GLY A 304 -25.96 -48.47 11.09
CA GLY A 304 -24.65 -48.80 11.65
C GLY A 304 -23.54 -47.77 11.39
N THR A 305 -23.87 -46.59 10.86
CA THR A 305 -22.93 -45.49 10.65
C THR A 305 -23.22 -44.30 11.58
N GLU A 306 -22.29 -43.36 11.68
CA GLU A 306 -22.44 -42.11 12.41
C GLU A 306 -23.59 -41.23 11.91
N ALA A 307 -24.00 -41.40 10.64
CA ALA A 307 -25.09 -40.66 10.03
C ALA A 307 -26.47 -41.32 10.21
N ALA A 308 -26.54 -42.50 10.86
CA ALA A 308 -27.80 -43.25 11.04
C ALA A 308 -28.89 -42.43 11.73
N THR A 309 -28.51 -41.59 12.69
CA THR A 309 -29.44 -40.72 13.45
C THR A 309 -30.16 -39.69 12.59
N TYR A 310 -29.59 -39.34 11.43
CA TYR A 310 -30.16 -38.39 10.47
C TYR A 310 -30.98 -39.06 9.36
N ALA A 311 -30.97 -40.40 9.32
CA ALA A 311 -31.60 -41.21 8.28
C ALA A 311 -32.73 -42.10 8.81
N VAL A 312 -33.21 -41.86 10.04
CA VAL A 312 -34.20 -42.70 10.72
C VAL A 312 -35.60 -42.47 10.14
N LYS A 313 -36.34 -43.55 9.89
CA LYS A 313 -37.73 -43.46 9.41
C LYS A 313 -38.68 -42.91 10.46
N ASN A 314 -38.48 -43.20 11.74
CA ASN A 314 -39.34 -42.66 12.81
C ASN A 314 -39.31 -41.11 12.94
N ASN A 315 -38.45 -40.42 12.18
CA ASN A 315 -38.41 -38.95 12.11
C ASN A 315 -38.46 -38.42 10.66
N GLU A 316 -39.43 -38.90 9.87
CA GLU A 316 -39.56 -38.65 8.42
C GLU A 316 -39.46 -37.17 8.03
N LYS A 317 -40.05 -36.25 8.82
CA LYS A 317 -40.03 -34.81 8.53
C LYS A 317 -38.61 -34.22 8.62
N THR A 318 -37.86 -34.59 9.66
CA THR A 318 -36.47 -34.12 9.83
C THR A 318 -35.59 -34.71 8.75
N THR A 319 -35.69 -36.02 8.48
CA THR A 319 -34.92 -36.69 7.42
C THR A 319 -35.21 -36.06 6.05
N SER A 320 -36.48 -35.84 5.71
CA SER A 320 -36.88 -35.17 4.46
C SER A 320 -36.31 -33.75 4.33
N SER A 321 -36.28 -33.00 5.45
CA SER A 321 -35.71 -31.65 5.47
C SER A 321 -34.20 -31.66 5.24
N ILE A 322 -33.48 -32.61 5.87
CA ILE A 322 -32.03 -32.79 5.65
C ILE A 322 -31.75 -33.19 4.20
N ARG A 323 -32.54 -34.13 3.64
CA ARG A 323 -32.42 -34.57 2.24
C ARG A 323 -32.69 -33.43 1.25
N SER A 324 -33.64 -32.54 1.56
CA SER A 324 -33.93 -31.35 0.75
C SER A 324 -32.76 -30.36 0.74
N VAL A 325 -32.19 -30.06 1.91
CA VAL A 325 -30.97 -29.23 2.02
C VAL A 325 -29.83 -29.86 1.24
N LEU A 326 -29.56 -31.15 1.47
CA LEU A 326 -28.51 -31.89 0.77
C LEU A 326 -28.68 -31.80 -0.74
N SER A 327 -29.84 -32.21 -1.27
CA SER A 327 -30.12 -32.25 -2.71
C SER A 327 -29.89 -30.90 -3.38
N SER A 328 -30.33 -29.81 -2.75
CA SER A 328 -30.13 -28.45 -3.29
C SER A 328 -28.66 -28.04 -3.39
N GLN A 329 -27.79 -28.57 -2.54
CA GLN A 329 -26.36 -28.18 -2.50
C GLN A 329 -25.47 -29.11 -3.34
N ILE A 330 -25.87 -30.37 -3.55
CA ILE A 330 -25.10 -31.34 -4.33
C ILE A 330 -25.59 -31.52 -5.77
N GLU A 331 -26.61 -30.77 -6.23
CA GLU A 331 -27.15 -30.85 -7.60
C GLU A 331 -26.05 -30.68 -8.69
N GLY A 332 -25.07 -29.80 -8.44
CA GLY A 332 -23.96 -29.58 -9.37
C GLY A 332 -23.10 -30.83 -9.64
N LEU A 333 -23.11 -31.83 -8.74
CA LEU A 333 -22.38 -33.09 -8.93
C LEU A 333 -22.95 -33.93 -10.07
N ARG A 334 -24.23 -33.78 -10.44
CA ARG A 334 -24.84 -34.49 -11.57
C ARG A 334 -24.25 -34.10 -12.92
N GLN A 335 -23.55 -32.96 -12.99
CA GLN A 335 -22.87 -32.53 -14.22
C GLN A 335 -21.55 -33.28 -14.44
N LEU A 336 -21.00 -33.94 -13.42
CA LEU A 336 -19.74 -34.67 -13.55
C LEU A 336 -19.93 -35.93 -14.41
N ASN A 337 -19.07 -36.07 -15.42
CA ASN A 337 -19.06 -37.27 -16.26
C ASN A 337 -18.37 -38.44 -15.55
N PHE A 338 -18.93 -39.64 -15.71
CA PHE A 338 -18.25 -40.86 -15.33
C PHE A 338 -17.05 -41.11 -16.26
N SER A 339 -15.90 -41.47 -15.67
CA SER A 339 -14.69 -41.82 -16.40
C SER A 339 -13.84 -42.78 -15.58
N ASP A 340 -13.24 -43.77 -16.24
CA ASP A 340 -12.30 -44.71 -15.61
C ASP A 340 -10.97 -44.03 -15.23
N THR A 341 -10.63 -42.94 -15.94
CA THR A 341 -9.48 -42.09 -15.62
C THR A 341 -9.97 -40.79 -15.01
N THR A 342 -9.48 -40.47 -13.81
CA THR A 342 -9.89 -39.26 -13.09
C THR A 342 -8.72 -38.42 -12.68
N PHE A 343 -8.83 -37.12 -12.91
CA PHE A 343 -7.90 -36.12 -12.45
C PHE A 343 -8.02 -35.94 -10.92
N SER A 344 -6.88 -35.82 -10.25
CA SER A 344 -6.77 -35.49 -8.83
C SER A 344 -6.10 -34.12 -8.67
N ILE A 345 -6.80 -33.18 -8.05
CA ILE A 345 -6.27 -31.84 -7.80
C ILE A 345 -5.14 -31.92 -6.78
N ARG A 346 -5.29 -32.75 -5.76
CA ARG A 346 -4.33 -32.97 -4.67
C ARG A 346 -3.04 -33.55 -5.21
N ASP A 347 -3.10 -34.56 -6.08
CA ASP A 347 -1.89 -35.12 -6.69
C ASP A 347 -1.26 -34.14 -7.67
N TRP A 348 -2.06 -33.37 -8.42
CA TRP A 348 -1.53 -32.29 -9.23
C TRP A 348 -0.79 -31.26 -8.35
N VAL A 349 -1.37 -30.80 -7.24
CA VAL A 349 -0.70 -29.87 -6.30
C VAL A 349 0.61 -30.47 -5.77
N LYS A 350 0.59 -31.72 -5.27
CA LYS A 350 1.76 -32.45 -4.77
C LYS A 350 2.88 -32.60 -5.81
N ASN A 351 2.54 -32.98 -7.05
CA ASN A 351 3.53 -33.36 -8.05
C ASN A 351 4.30 -32.17 -8.65
N GLY A 352 3.80 -30.94 -8.50
CA GLY A 352 4.48 -29.76 -9.03
C GLY A 352 5.79 -29.38 -8.35
N ASP A 353 6.11 -30.03 -7.22
CA ASP A 353 7.38 -29.84 -6.52
C ASP A 353 8.51 -30.72 -7.04
N SER A 354 8.21 -31.65 -7.94
CA SER A 354 9.23 -32.56 -8.46
C SER A 354 10.29 -31.74 -9.20
N PRO A 355 11.57 -31.80 -8.78
CA PRO A 355 12.63 -31.06 -9.45
C PRO A 355 12.70 -31.49 -10.91
N THR A 356 12.82 -30.52 -11.80
CA THR A 356 13.10 -30.77 -13.22
C THR A 356 14.32 -31.65 -13.37
N GLY A 357 14.13 -32.87 -13.88
CA GLY A 357 15.22 -33.68 -14.42
C GLY A 357 15.58 -34.96 -13.66
N SER A 358 14.82 -35.45 -12.69
CA SER A 358 14.93 -36.88 -12.38
C SER A 358 14.11 -37.64 -13.41
N ASP A 359 14.81 -38.28 -14.33
CA ASP A 359 14.27 -39.26 -15.25
C ASP A 359 13.16 -40.09 -14.60
N SER A 360 12.10 -40.28 -15.35
CA SER A 360 11.02 -41.24 -15.11
C SER A 360 11.53 -42.68 -15.19
N SER A 361 12.59 -43.01 -14.44
CA SER A 361 13.20 -44.32 -14.34
C SER A 361 13.59 -44.58 -12.88
N GLY A 362 12.65 -45.08 -12.09
CA GLY A 362 12.97 -45.53 -10.73
C GLY A 362 11.86 -45.38 -9.69
N ALA A 363 10.62 -45.74 -10.00
CA ALA A 363 9.64 -46.11 -8.98
C ALA A 363 8.64 -47.11 -9.59
N THR A 364 8.96 -48.38 -9.39
CA THR A 364 8.14 -49.54 -9.72
C THR A 364 6.79 -49.43 -9.01
N SER A 365 5.71 -49.60 -9.78
CA SER A 365 4.31 -49.92 -9.42
C SER A 365 3.26 -48.85 -9.79
N GLN A 366 2.50 -49.21 -10.84
CA GLN A 366 1.08 -48.89 -11.11
C GLN A 366 0.69 -47.59 -11.84
N GLU A 367 0.99 -47.56 -13.14
CA GLU A 367 0.08 -47.42 -14.32
C GLU A 367 -1.03 -46.34 -14.42
N ASN A 368 -1.26 -45.45 -13.44
CA ASN A 368 -2.28 -44.38 -13.57
C ASN A 368 -1.76 -42.96 -13.27
N ARG A 369 -0.45 -42.73 -13.40
CA ARG A 369 0.12 -41.39 -13.24
C ARG A 369 -0.12 -40.56 -14.50
N SER A 370 -0.86 -39.48 -14.34
CA SER A 370 -1.17 -38.51 -15.38
C SER A 370 0.11 -38.04 -16.07
N SER A 371 0.18 -38.21 -17.40
CA SER A 371 1.23 -37.74 -18.32
C SER A 371 1.30 -36.21 -18.42
N LEU A 372 0.78 -35.49 -17.43
CA LEU A 372 0.60 -34.05 -17.45
C LEU A 372 1.92 -33.36 -17.09
N PRO A 373 2.29 -32.29 -17.81
CA PRO A 373 3.55 -31.61 -17.56
C PRO A 373 3.55 -30.94 -16.18
N PRO A 374 4.68 -30.98 -15.47
CA PRO A 374 4.77 -30.56 -14.07
C PRO A 374 4.49 -29.07 -13.82
N ARG A 375 4.48 -28.26 -14.89
CA ARG A 375 4.38 -26.78 -14.84
C ARG A 375 3.15 -26.19 -15.52
N GLY A 376 2.20 -27.04 -15.90
CA GLY A 376 0.90 -26.58 -16.41
C GLY A 376 0.13 -25.74 -15.39
N TRP A 377 -0.80 -24.92 -15.89
CA TRP A 377 -1.80 -24.24 -15.09
C TRP A 377 -3.10 -25.05 -15.04
N LEU A 378 -3.85 -24.90 -13.95
CA LEU A 378 -5.18 -25.46 -13.78
C LEU A 378 -6.22 -24.34 -13.94
N PHE A 379 -7.01 -24.40 -15.00
CA PHE A 379 -8.11 -23.48 -15.24
C PHE A 379 -9.41 -24.09 -14.72
N ILE A 380 -9.96 -23.49 -13.67
CA ILE A 380 -11.30 -23.83 -13.20
C ILE A 380 -12.26 -22.83 -13.83
N THR A 381 -13.07 -23.28 -14.79
CA THR A 381 -13.87 -22.38 -15.61
C THR A 381 -15.37 -22.59 -15.42
N ALA A 382 -16.13 -21.53 -15.66
CA ALA A 382 -17.57 -21.62 -15.87
C ALA A 382 -18.05 -20.46 -16.73
N ARG A 383 -18.92 -20.73 -17.70
CA ARG A 383 -19.61 -19.67 -18.45
C ARG A 383 -20.69 -19.02 -17.57
N ALA A 384 -21.09 -17.80 -17.91
CA ALA A 384 -22.04 -17.01 -17.11
C ALA A 384 -23.37 -17.74 -16.82
N ASP A 385 -23.86 -18.52 -17.78
CA ASP A 385 -25.06 -19.38 -17.70
C ASP A 385 -24.87 -20.63 -16.84
N GLN A 386 -23.63 -21.09 -16.64
CA GLN A 386 -23.27 -22.27 -15.85
C GLN A 386 -22.97 -21.95 -14.39
N ARG A 387 -22.65 -20.68 -14.07
CA ARG A 387 -22.11 -20.26 -12.76
C ARG A 387 -22.98 -20.71 -11.59
N GLN A 388 -24.29 -20.53 -11.66
CA GLN A 388 -25.18 -20.88 -10.55
C GLN A 388 -25.12 -22.38 -10.21
N THR A 389 -25.12 -23.23 -11.23
CA THR A 389 -25.08 -24.69 -11.09
C THR A 389 -23.72 -25.18 -10.62
N LEU A 390 -22.62 -24.61 -11.16
CA LEU A 390 -21.26 -25.08 -10.88
C LEU A 390 -20.60 -24.41 -9.67
N LYS A 391 -21.21 -23.35 -9.12
CA LYS A 391 -20.66 -22.59 -7.99
C LYS A 391 -20.22 -23.48 -6.80
N PRO A 392 -20.98 -24.47 -6.32
CA PRO A 392 -20.53 -25.36 -5.24
C PRO A 392 -19.31 -26.19 -5.62
N LEU A 393 -19.32 -26.75 -6.84
CA LEU A 393 -18.24 -27.58 -7.35
C LEU A 393 -16.92 -26.80 -7.50
N ILE A 394 -16.98 -25.61 -8.11
CA ILE A 394 -15.82 -24.71 -8.26
C ILE A 394 -15.26 -24.32 -6.90
N SER A 395 -16.13 -23.99 -5.95
CA SER A 395 -15.71 -23.60 -4.60
C SER A 395 -15.02 -24.76 -3.88
N ALA A 396 -15.56 -25.97 -4.00
CA ALA A 396 -14.96 -27.18 -3.43
C ALA A 396 -13.58 -27.49 -4.04
N TRP A 397 -13.41 -27.36 -5.35
CA TRP A 397 -12.11 -27.56 -6.00
C TRP A 397 -11.04 -26.57 -5.53
N VAL A 398 -11.40 -25.29 -5.38
CA VAL A 398 -10.49 -24.26 -4.86
C VAL A 398 -10.11 -24.56 -3.40
N ASP A 399 -11.10 -24.86 -2.56
CA ASP A 399 -10.89 -25.15 -1.14
C ASP A 399 -10.01 -26.40 -0.94
N MET A 400 -10.23 -27.42 -1.76
CA MET A 400 -9.44 -28.64 -1.78
C MET A 400 -8.00 -28.41 -2.24
N ALA A 401 -7.80 -27.55 -3.25
CA ALA A 401 -6.46 -27.18 -3.69
C ALA A 401 -5.69 -26.40 -2.61
N ILE A 402 -6.35 -25.49 -1.89
CA ILE A 402 -5.76 -24.77 -0.74
C ILE A 402 -5.39 -25.78 0.35
N ASN A 403 -6.29 -26.70 0.69
CA ASN A 403 -6.01 -27.76 1.66
C ASN A 403 -4.84 -28.66 1.21
N ALA A 404 -4.78 -29.03 -0.06
CA ALA A 404 -3.70 -29.85 -0.60
C ALA A 404 -2.35 -29.15 -0.46
N LEU A 405 -2.26 -27.84 -0.75
CA LEU A 405 -1.04 -27.06 -0.56
C LEU A 405 -0.60 -27.05 0.90
N MET A 406 -1.54 -26.86 1.83
CA MET A 406 -1.26 -26.74 3.26
C MET A 406 -0.81 -28.04 3.95
N VAL A 407 -0.94 -29.18 3.28
CA VAL A 407 -0.50 -30.50 3.79
C VAL A 407 0.89 -30.87 3.26
N LEU A 408 1.41 -30.13 2.27
CA LEU A 408 2.76 -30.37 1.74
C LEU A 408 3.83 -29.99 2.77
N PRO A 409 5.05 -30.55 2.64
CA PRO A 409 6.22 -30.05 3.37
C PRO A 409 6.46 -28.57 3.09
N GLU A 410 7.02 -27.87 4.08
CA GLU A 410 7.43 -26.47 3.95
C GLU A 410 8.47 -26.33 2.82
N ASN A 411 8.26 -25.38 1.92
CA ASN A 411 9.14 -25.11 0.81
C ASN A 411 9.01 -23.63 0.41
N TYR A 412 10.04 -22.84 0.74
CA TYR A 412 10.07 -21.40 0.45
C TYR A 412 10.35 -21.07 -1.02
N ASP A 413 10.69 -22.04 -1.85
CA ASP A 413 10.87 -21.87 -3.29
C ASP A 413 9.62 -22.27 -4.09
N ARG A 414 8.68 -23.00 -3.47
CA ARG A 414 7.39 -23.33 -4.09
C ARG A 414 6.62 -22.04 -4.36
N ARG A 415 6.01 -21.95 -5.54
CA ARG A 415 5.14 -20.83 -5.93
C ARG A 415 3.92 -21.39 -6.65
N LEU A 416 2.81 -21.52 -5.93
CA LEU A 416 1.51 -21.89 -6.49
C LEU A 416 0.55 -20.69 -6.40
N TRP A 417 0.22 -20.10 -7.54
CA TRP A 417 -0.65 -18.92 -7.59
C TRP A 417 -2.12 -19.33 -7.57
N PHE A 418 -2.90 -18.77 -6.67
CA PHE A 418 -4.37 -18.81 -6.73
C PHE A 418 -4.87 -17.49 -7.30
N VAL A 419 -5.35 -17.53 -8.55
CA VAL A 419 -5.84 -16.36 -9.27
C VAL A 419 -7.35 -16.42 -9.30
N ILE A 420 -7.99 -15.58 -8.48
CA ILE A 420 -9.44 -15.51 -8.32
C ILE A 420 -9.89 -14.09 -8.66
N ASP A 421 -10.48 -13.89 -9.85
CA ASP A 421 -10.88 -12.56 -10.31
C ASP A 421 -12.04 -12.00 -9.48
N GLU A 422 -13.05 -12.83 -9.20
CA GLU A 422 -14.22 -12.44 -8.44
C GLU A 422 -14.46 -13.43 -7.29
N LEU A 423 -13.88 -13.13 -6.12
CA LEU A 423 -14.01 -13.99 -4.94
C LEU A 423 -15.48 -14.13 -4.49
N ALA A 424 -16.30 -13.09 -4.66
CA ALA A 424 -17.72 -13.12 -4.31
C ALA A 424 -18.56 -14.02 -5.23
N ALA A 425 -18.03 -14.42 -6.38
CA ALA A 425 -18.68 -15.39 -7.27
C ALA A 425 -18.67 -16.81 -6.68
N LEU A 426 -17.77 -17.09 -5.73
CA LEU A 426 -17.64 -18.39 -5.06
C LEU A 426 -18.55 -18.49 -3.84
N GLN A 427 -18.77 -19.72 -3.37
CA GLN A 427 -19.30 -19.93 -2.04
C GLN A 427 -18.22 -19.56 -1.01
N ARG A 428 -18.55 -19.54 0.28
CA ARG A 428 -17.55 -19.35 1.33
C ARG A 428 -16.48 -20.43 1.19
N LEU A 429 -15.21 -20.09 1.32
CA LEU A 429 -14.13 -21.07 1.26
C LEU A 429 -13.58 -21.29 2.68
N PRO A 430 -13.98 -22.36 3.39
CA PRO A 430 -13.56 -22.58 4.78
C PRO A 430 -12.04 -22.52 4.98
N ARG A 431 -11.27 -23.05 4.04
CA ARG A 431 -9.81 -23.11 4.11
C ARG A 431 -9.12 -21.86 3.61
N LEU A 432 -9.82 -20.96 2.90
CA LEU A 432 -9.21 -19.72 2.43
C LEU A 432 -8.69 -18.86 3.58
N GLN A 433 -9.47 -18.69 4.66
CA GLN A 433 -9.03 -17.86 5.79
C GLN A 433 -7.76 -18.41 6.44
N MET A 434 -7.72 -19.72 6.67
CA MET A 434 -6.54 -20.41 7.23
C MET A 434 -5.36 -20.35 6.25
N GLY A 435 -5.61 -20.57 4.95
CA GLY A 435 -4.61 -20.48 3.90
C GLY A 435 -4.01 -19.08 3.78
N LEU A 436 -4.81 -18.02 3.87
CA LEU A 436 -4.30 -16.65 3.84
C LEU A 436 -3.35 -16.36 5.03
N ALA A 437 -3.58 -16.98 6.18
CA ALA A 437 -2.76 -16.80 7.38
C ALA A 437 -1.51 -17.70 7.41
N GLU A 438 -1.62 -18.95 6.98
CA GLU A 438 -0.62 -20.00 7.23
C GLU A 438 0.08 -20.52 5.98
N ALA A 439 -0.45 -20.28 4.76
CA ALA A 439 0.05 -20.93 3.56
C ALA A 439 1.43 -20.43 3.10
N ARG A 440 1.90 -19.29 3.63
CA ARG A 440 3.16 -18.65 3.21
C ARG A 440 4.38 -19.56 3.24
N LYS A 441 4.46 -20.48 4.21
CA LYS A 441 5.57 -21.43 4.36
C LYS A 441 5.50 -22.62 3.38
N TYR A 442 4.34 -22.80 2.76
CA TYR A 442 4.12 -23.84 1.75
C TYR A 442 4.29 -23.31 0.33
N GLY A 443 4.22 -22.00 0.06
CA GLY A 443 4.58 -21.44 -1.25
C GLY A 443 3.49 -20.65 -1.94
#